data_AF-A0A931YJF2-F1
#
_entry.id   AF-A0A931YJF2-F1
#
_cell.length_a   1.000
_cell.length_b   1.000
_cell.length_c   1.000
_cell.angle_alpha   90.00
_cell.angle_beta   90.00
_cell.angle_gamma   90.00
#
_symmetry.space_group_name_H-M   'P 1'
#
loop_
_entity.id
_entity.type
_entity.pdbx_description
1 polymer ?
#
loop_
_entity_poly.entity_id
_entity_poly.type
_entity_poly.pdbx_seq_one_letter_code
_entity_poly.pdbx_strand_id
1 'polypeptide(L)'
;MPATDAVAAIRAGKLDSAELVRACLDRIAEAEGRVGAWAFLDPEHALAQARRADEARREGQEPGPILREMIERGQAYPAVEYNRALEQVPRLNRALEEIFAAHDAILTPATTGTAPVGLESTGSPIFCTIWTLCGVPAITLPLLTGADGMPLGVQLVGRRGDDGRLLRTARWLAQQAPSPPATG
;
A
#
# COMPACT_ATOMS: atom_id res chain seq x y z
N MET A 1 11.18 -14.05 -7.72
CA MET A 1 10.30 -15.05 -7.10
C MET A 1 8.96 -14.38 -6.78
N PRO A 2 7.82 -14.93 -7.25
CA PRO A 2 6.48 -14.51 -6.84
C PRO A 2 6.28 -14.57 -5.32
N ALA A 3 5.40 -13.72 -4.77
CA ALA A 3 5.12 -13.71 -3.33
C ALA A 3 4.54 -15.04 -2.83
N THR A 4 3.72 -15.71 -3.64
CA THR A 4 3.17 -17.04 -3.34
C THR A 4 4.24 -18.10 -3.16
N ASP A 5 5.27 -18.06 -4.00
CA ASP A 5 6.37 -19.02 -3.99
C ASP A 5 7.26 -18.76 -2.78
N ALA A 6 7.47 -17.48 -2.42
CA ALA A 6 8.18 -17.09 -1.21
C ALA A 6 7.48 -17.61 0.05
N VAL A 7 6.15 -17.45 0.14
CA VAL A 7 5.35 -17.96 1.25
C VAL A 7 5.42 -19.49 1.33
N ALA A 8 5.31 -20.19 0.20
CA ALA A 8 5.42 -21.65 0.17
C ALA A 8 6.81 -22.12 0.62
N ALA A 9 7.88 -21.45 0.19
CA ALA A 9 9.25 -21.75 0.60
C ALA A 9 9.46 -21.50 2.10
N ILE A 10 8.94 -20.40 2.65
CA ILE A 10 9.02 -20.09 4.08
C ILE A 10 8.27 -21.13 4.92
N ARG A 11 7.06 -21.49 4.52
CA ARG A 11 6.28 -22.56 5.20
C ARG A 11 6.99 -23.91 5.16
N ALA A 12 7.66 -24.21 4.06
CA ALA A 12 8.45 -25.44 3.91
C ALA A 12 9.81 -25.39 4.62
N GLY A 13 10.16 -24.29 5.30
CA GLY A 13 11.46 -24.10 5.95
C GLY A 13 12.64 -24.00 4.97
N LYS A 14 12.38 -23.74 3.69
CA LYS A 14 13.38 -23.61 2.61
C LYS A 14 13.91 -22.19 2.44
N LEU A 15 13.26 -21.22 3.10
CA LEU A 15 13.59 -19.81 3.06
C LEU A 15 13.19 -19.19 4.40
N ASP A 16 14.04 -18.37 4.99
CA ASP A 16 13.66 -17.55 6.15
C ASP A 16 13.20 -16.15 5.70
N SER A 17 12.31 -15.53 6.47
CA SER A 17 11.82 -14.16 6.23
C SER A 17 12.98 -13.17 6.17
N ALA A 18 13.99 -13.35 7.03
CA ALA A 18 15.21 -12.53 7.04
C ALA A 18 16.02 -12.65 5.73
N GLU A 19 16.03 -13.83 5.10
CA GLU A 19 16.70 -14.03 3.81
C GLU A 19 15.95 -13.33 2.68
N LEU A 20 14.62 -13.40 2.69
CA LEU A 20 13.79 -12.68 1.73
C LEU A 20 13.95 -11.16 1.87
N VAL A 21 13.94 -10.64 3.09
CA VAL A 21 14.10 -9.20 3.36
C VAL A 21 15.50 -8.73 2.93
N ARG A 22 16.55 -9.49 3.21
CA ARG A 22 17.90 -9.20 2.73
C ARG A 22 17.96 -9.12 1.20
N ALA A 23 17.38 -10.09 0.49
CA ALA A 23 17.33 -10.05 -0.97
C ALA A 23 16.54 -8.85 -1.52
N CYS A 24 15.54 -8.35 -0.79
CA CYS A 24 14.86 -7.11 -1.14
C CYS A 24 15.75 -5.88 -0.92
N LEU A 25 16.49 -5.82 0.18
CA LEU A 25 17.42 -4.73 0.50
C LEU A 25 18.58 -4.67 -0.50
N ASP A 26 19.15 -5.81 -0.89
CA ASP A 26 20.22 -5.89 -1.89
C ASP A 26 19.74 -5.31 -3.23
N ARG A 27 18.52 -5.67 -3.64
CA ARG A 27 17.91 -5.14 -4.86
C ARG A 27 17.53 -3.66 -4.78
N ILE A 28 17.19 -3.15 -3.60
CA ILE A 28 17.03 -1.71 -3.38
C ILE A 28 18.37 -1.02 -3.58
N ALA A 29 19.44 -1.51 -2.95
CA ALA A 29 20.78 -0.93 -3.06
C ALA A 29 21.29 -0.90 -4.52
N GLU A 30 21.04 -1.97 -5.30
CA GLU A 30 21.36 -2.02 -6.73
C GLU A 30 20.58 -0.98 -7.56
N ALA A 31 19.34 -0.67 -7.17
CA ALA A 31 18.47 0.23 -7.91
C ALA A 31 18.56 1.70 -7.46
N GLU A 32 19.06 1.96 -6.25
CA GLU A 32 18.93 3.27 -5.58
C GLU A 32 19.55 4.41 -6.38
N GLY A 33 20.74 4.20 -6.94
CA GLY A 33 21.44 5.22 -7.74
C GLY A 33 20.70 5.66 -9.02
N ARG A 34 19.68 4.91 -9.45
CA ARG A 34 18.85 5.24 -10.62
C ARG A 34 17.43 5.67 -10.24
N VAL A 35 16.84 5.03 -9.23
CA VAL A 35 15.43 5.24 -8.87
C VAL A 35 15.27 6.34 -7.83
N GLY A 36 16.16 6.40 -6.83
CA GLY A 36 16.05 7.38 -5.73
C GLY A 36 14.72 7.31 -4.98
N ALA A 37 14.16 6.10 -4.83
CA ALA A 37 12.79 5.92 -4.32
C ALA A 37 12.65 6.16 -2.81
N TRP A 38 13.74 6.03 -2.06
CA TRP A 38 13.70 6.02 -0.60
C TRP A 38 14.33 7.29 -0.03
N ALA A 39 13.51 8.15 0.57
CA ALA A 39 14.03 9.28 1.35
C ALA A 39 14.67 8.82 2.67
N PHE A 40 14.20 7.68 3.20
CA PHE A 40 14.72 7.03 4.39
C PHE A 40 14.49 5.52 4.27
N LEU A 41 15.50 4.72 4.64
CA LEU A 41 15.45 3.27 4.69
C LEU A 41 16.17 2.82 5.96
N ASP A 42 15.55 1.91 6.72
CA ASP A 42 16.14 1.31 7.92
C ASP A 42 16.32 -0.21 7.73
N PRO A 43 17.47 -0.64 7.16
CA PRO A 43 17.75 -2.05 6.90
C PRO A 43 17.83 -2.88 8.18
N GLU A 44 18.39 -2.30 9.26
CA GLU A 44 18.59 -3.01 10.52
C GLU A 44 17.25 -3.34 11.18
N HIS A 45 16.34 -2.37 11.23
CA HIS A 45 15.00 -2.57 11.77
C HIS A 45 14.21 -3.61 10.95
N ALA A 46 14.25 -3.51 9.62
CA ALA A 46 13.57 -4.45 8.72
C ALA A 46 14.07 -5.89 8.93
N LEU A 47 15.40 -6.08 9.00
CA LEU A 47 16.00 -7.40 9.25
C LEU A 47 15.71 -7.91 10.67
N ALA A 48 15.68 -7.04 11.68
CA ALA A 48 15.33 -7.41 13.04
C ALA A 48 13.87 -7.87 13.13
N GLN A 49 12.93 -7.19 12.46
CA GLN A 49 11.54 -7.65 12.38
C GLN A 49 11.41 -9.00 11.68
N ALA A 50 12.13 -9.20 10.58
CA ALA A 50 12.11 -10.46 9.84
C ALA A 50 12.62 -11.64 10.68
N ARG A 51 13.73 -11.45 11.41
CA ARG A 51 14.27 -12.47 12.34
C ARG A 51 13.27 -12.82 13.45
N ARG A 52 12.62 -11.83 14.07
CA ARG A 52 11.57 -12.08 15.07
C ARG A 52 10.41 -12.88 14.50
N ALA A 53 10.02 -12.62 13.25
CA ALA A 53 8.97 -13.41 12.59
C ALA A 53 9.40 -14.87 12.36
N ASP A 54 10.66 -15.10 11.99
CA ASP A 54 11.21 -16.45 11.83
C ASP A 54 11.31 -17.20 13.16
N GLU A 55 11.73 -16.53 14.24
CA GLU A 55 11.76 -17.06 15.61
C GLU A 55 10.36 -17.43 16.08
N ALA A 56 9.41 -16.50 16.00
CA ALA A 56 8.00 -16.72 16.35
C ALA A 56 7.43 -17.93 15.60
N ARG A 57 7.70 -18.05 14.29
CA ARG A 57 7.28 -19.20 13.48
C ARG A 57 7.90 -20.51 13.97
N ARG A 58 9.20 -20.53 14.29
CA ARG A 58 9.90 -21.74 14.78
C ARG A 58 9.41 -22.18 16.15
N GLU A 59 9.01 -21.23 16.99
CA GLU A 59 8.40 -21.47 18.30
C GLU A 59 6.92 -21.87 18.22
N GLY A 60 6.34 -21.90 17.01
CA GLY A 60 4.93 -22.24 16.81
C GLY A 60 3.97 -21.14 17.26
N GLN A 61 4.45 -19.89 17.35
CA GLN A 61 3.61 -18.75 17.70
C GLN A 61 2.63 -18.46 16.56
N GLU A 62 1.35 -18.40 16.92
CA GLU A 62 0.29 -18.13 15.97
C GLU A 62 0.23 -16.65 15.57
N PRO A 63 -0.25 -16.32 14.35
CA PRO A 63 -0.56 -14.95 13.97
C PRO A 63 -1.55 -14.29 14.93
N GLY A 64 -1.42 -12.98 15.07
CA GLY A 64 -2.39 -12.15 15.79
C GLY A 64 -3.82 -12.34 15.25
N PRO A 65 -4.84 -12.10 16.08
CA PRO A 65 -6.23 -12.47 15.79
C PRO A 65 -6.75 -11.86 14.49
N ILE A 66 -6.43 -10.59 14.21
CA ILE A 66 -6.85 -9.89 12.98
C ILE A 66 -6.29 -10.57 11.74
N LEU A 67 -4.99 -10.88 11.72
CA LEU A 67 -4.35 -11.52 10.57
C LEU A 67 -4.90 -12.94 10.36
N ARG A 68 -5.17 -13.66 11.45
CA ARG A 68 -5.78 -14.99 11.39
C ARG A 68 -7.17 -14.94 10.75
N GLU A 69 -8.04 -14.04 11.22
CA GLU A 69 -9.38 -13.85 10.66
C GLU A 69 -9.32 -13.51 9.16
N MET A 70 -8.38 -12.65 8.75
CA MET A 70 -8.18 -12.31 7.33
C MET A 70 -7.77 -13.54 6.49
N ILE A 71 -6.90 -14.41 7.03
CA ILE A 71 -6.47 -15.64 6.35
C ILE A 71 -7.64 -16.62 6.24
N GLU A 72 -8.36 -16.88 7.33
CA GLU A 72 -9.50 -17.79 7.37
C GLU A 72 -10.61 -17.34 6.40
N ARG A 73 -10.93 -16.04 6.42
CA ARG A 73 -11.88 -15.45 5.46
C ARG A 73 -11.40 -15.60 4.02
N GLY A 74 -10.10 -15.41 3.77
CA GLY A 74 -9.50 -15.60 2.45
C GLY A 74 -9.60 -17.05 1.95
N GLN A 75 -9.35 -18.03 2.84
CA GLN A 75 -9.43 -19.47 2.54
C GLN A 75 -10.87 -19.93 2.27
N ALA A 76 -11.86 -19.24 2.83
CA ALA A 76 -13.27 -19.57 2.60
C ALA A 76 -13.77 -19.19 1.19
N TYR A 77 -13.06 -18.31 0.45
CA TYR A 77 -13.47 -17.92 -0.90
C TYR A 77 -13.14 -19.01 -1.94
N PRO A 78 -14.12 -19.50 -2.73
CA PRO A 78 -13.86 -20.43 -3.81
C PRO A 78 -12.97 -19.81 -4.90
N ALA A 79 -12.03 -20.59 -5.43
CA ALA A 79 -11.16 -20.15 -6.53
C ALA A 79 -11.94 -19.64 -7.76
N VAL A 80 -13.13 -20.19 -8.01
CA VAL A 80 -14.01 -19.75 -9.11
C VAL A 80 -14.54 -18.34 -8.88
N GLU A 81 -14.90 -17.98 -7.64
CA GLU A 81 -15.35 -16.63 -7.31
C GLU A 81 -14.20 -15.63 -7.37
N TYR A 82 -13.03 -16.03 -6.88
CA TYR A 82 -11.80 -15.25 -7.02
C TYR A 82 -11.49 -14.95 -8.49
N ASN A 83 -11.53 -15.96 -9.36
CA ASN A 83 -11.27 -15.77 -10.79
C ASN A 83 -12.33 -14.87 -11.45
N ARG A 84 -13.62 -15.03 -11.12
CA ARG A 84 -14.67 -14.12 -11.61
C ARG A 84 -14.45 -12.67 -11.16
N ALA A 85 -13.94 -12.46 -9.95
CA ALA A 85 -13.60 -11.12 -9.47
C ALA A 85 -12.43 -10.53 -10.28
N LEU A 86 -11.40 -11.32 -10.56
CA LEU A 86 -10.28 -10.89 -11.41
C LEU A 86 -10.72 -10.55 -12.84
N GLU A 87 -11.68 -11.28 -13.40
CA GLU A 87 -12.27 -10.99 -14.71
C GLU A 87 -12.98 -9.62 -14.78
N GLN A 88 -13.33 -9.02 -13.64
CA GLN A 88 -13.87 -7.65 -13.61
C GLN A 88 -12.79 -6.57 -13.73
N VAL A 89 -11.53 -6.88 -13.40
CA VAL A 89 -10.43 -5.90 -13.39
C VAL A 89 -10.22 -5.23 -14.75
N PRO A 90 -10.22 -5.96 -15.90
CA PRO A 90 -10.15 -5.32 -17.22
C PRO A 90 -11.30 -4.35 -17.49
N ARG A 91 -12.52 -4.67 -17.02
CA ARG A 91 -13.69 -3.79 -17.18
C ARG A 91 -13.53 -2.51 -16.35
N LEU A 92 -13.06 -2.63 -15.10
CA LEU A 92 -12.78 -1.48 -14.24
C LEU A 92 -11.68 -0.60 -14.84
N ASN A 93 -10.61 -1.21 -15.35
CA ASN A 93 -9.53 -0.47 -15.99
C ASN A 93 -10.00 0.29 -17.23
N ARG A 94 -10.89 -0.28 -18.05
CA ARG A 94 -11.50 0.43 -19.19
C ARG A 94 -12.30 1.65 -18.74
N ALA A 95 -13.12 1.51 -17.69
CA ALA A 95 -13.87 2.63 -17.15
C ALA A 95 -12.95 3.73 -16.61
N LEU A 96 -11.84 3.37 -15.95
CA LEU A 96 -10.82 4.33 -15.52
C LEU A 96 -10.13 5.01 -16.70
N GLU A 97 -9.81 4.27 -17.77
CA GLU A 97 -9.23 4.84 -18.99
C GLU A 97 -10.16 5.88 -19.64
N GLU A 98 -11.47 5.65 -19.66
CA GLU A 98 -12.46 6.61 -20.14
C GLU A 98 -12.47 7.90 -19.30
N ILE A 99 -12.38 7.77 -17.96
CA ILE A 99 -12.25 8.93 -17.06
C ILE A 99 -10.97 9.70 -17.36
N PHE A 100 -9.83 9.01 -17.46
CA PHE A 100 -8.52 9.61 -17.72
C PHE A 100 -8.36 10.13 -19.15
N ALA A 101 -9.23 9.75 -20.08
CA ALA A 101 -9.29 10.35 -21.42
C ALA A 101 -9.82 11.79 -21.37
N ALA A 102 -10.67 12.11 -20.39
CA ALA A 102 -11.28 13.42 -20.20
C ALA A 102 -10.65 14.23 -19.05
N HIS A 103 -9.91 13.59 -18.13
CA HIS A 103 -9.38 14.22 -16.93
C HIS A 103 -7.92 13.81 -16.66
N ASP A 104 -7.09 14.75 -16.18
CA ASP A 104 -5.69 14.45 -15.85
C ASP A 104 -5.51 13.61 -14.58
N ALA A 105 -6.46 13.67 -13.65
CA ALA A 105 -6.43 12.95 -12.38
C ALA A 105 -7.81 12.88 -11.72
N ILE A 106 -7.98 11.93 -10.79
CA ILE A 106 -9.13 11.84 -9.88
C ILE A 106 -8.70 12.38 -8.51
N LEU A 107 -9.51 13.24 -7.91
CA LEU A 107 -9.35 13.70 -6.53
C LEU A 107 -10.38 13.03 -5.62
N THR A 108 -9.93 12.39 -4.55
CA THR A 108 -10.79 11.62 -3.62
C THR A 108 -10.28 11.76 -2.19
N PRO A 109 -11.11 11.58 -1.14
CA PRO A 109 -10.61 11.43 0.23
C PRO A 109 -9.58 10.30 0.33
N ALA A 110 -8.52 10.49 1.13
CA ALA A 110 -7.52 9.43 1.36
C ALA A 110 -7.94 8.42 2.45
N THR A 111 -8.94 8.77 3.25
CA THR A 111 -9.43 7.99 4.40
C THR A 111 -10.87 8.41 4.73
N THR A 112 -11.58 7.60 5.52
CA THR A 112 -12.94 7.89 6.01
C THR A 112 -13.00 8.98 7.08
N GLY A 113 -11.86 9.37 7.65
CA GLY A 113 -11.77 10.37 8.71
C GLY A 113 -10.35 10.47 9.26
N THR A 114 -10.21 11.19 10.36
CA THR A 114 -8.93 11.31 11.06
C THR A 114 -8.49 9.98 11.64
N ALA A 115 -7.20 9.88 11.99
CA ALA A 115 -6.63 8.66 12.54
C ALA A 115 -7.43 8.23 13.79
N PRO A 116 -7.89 6.96 13.85
CA PRO A 116 -8.56 6.46 15.04
C PRO A 116 -7.70 6.62 16.29
N VAL A 117 -8.33 6.87 17.43
CA VAL A 117 -7.63 6.92 18.71
C VAL A 117 -7.25 5.50 19.15
N GLY A 118 -6.00 5.33 19.60
CA GLY A 118 -5.47 4.04 20.05
C GLY A 118 -4.80 3.24 18.94
N LEU A 119 -4.51 1.96 19.21
CA LEU A 119 -3.79 1.06 18.31
C LEU A 119 -4.63 -0.14 17.83
N GLU A 120 -5.91 -0.17 18.18
CA GLU A 120 -6.83 -1.27 17.86
C GLU A 120 -7.17 -1.35 16.36
N SER A 121 -7.08 -0.23 15.65
CA SER A 121 -7.39 -0.15 14.22
C SER A 121 -6.56 0.91 13.52
N THR A 122 -6.13 0.60 12.29
CA THR A 122 -5.45 1.54 11.40
C THR A 122 -6.43 2.33 10.51
N GLY A 123 -7.75 2.17 10.72
CA GLY A 123 -8.78 2.78 9.90
C GLY A 123 -9.16 1.94 8.67
N SER A 124 -10.12 2.45 7.89
CA SER A 124 -10.68 1.75 6.72
C SER A 124 -9.88 2.05 5.45
N PRO A 125 -9.43 1.04 4.68
CA PRO A 125 -8.73 1.24 3.42
C PRO A 125 -9.68 1.44 2.22
N ILE A 126 -10.98 1.67 2.45
CA ILE A 126 -12.01 1.65 1.39
C ILE A 126 -11.72 2.63 0.24
N PHE A 127 -11.06 3.75 0.51
CA PHE A 127 -10.66 4.71 -0.51
C PHE A 127 -9.37 4.36 -1.25
N CYS A 128 -8.69 3.27 -0.89
CA CYS A 128 -7.41 2.85 -1.48
C CYS A 128 -7.53 1.54 -2.27
N THR A 129 -8.43 0.64 -1.86
CA THR A 129 -8.50 -0.73 -2.37
C THR A 129 -8.70 -0.82 -3.88
N ILE A 130 -9.55 0.05 -4.45
CA ILE A 130 -9.83 0.06 -5.89
C ILE A 130 -8.60 0.46 -6.71
N TRP A 131 -7.78 1.39 -6.23
CA TRP A 131 -6.58 1.83 -6.96
C TRP A 131 -5.51 0.73 -6.97
N THR A 132 -5.34 0.05 -5.83
CA THR A 132 -4.46 -1.12 -5.72
C THR A 132 -4.93 -2.26 -6.62
N LEU A 133 -6.24 -2.54 -6.66
CA LEU A 133 -6.81 -3.58 -7.52
C LEU A 133 -6.59 -3.30 -9.01
N CYS A 134 -6.81 -2.05 -9.43
CA CYS A 134 -6.67 -1.62 -10.82
C CYS A 134 -5.21 -1.35 -11.23
N GLY A 135 -4.31 -1.20 -10.25
CA GLY A 135 -2.89 -0.90 -10.50
C GLY A 135 -2.65 0.50 -11.05
N VAL A 136 -3.48 1.47 -10.65
CA VAL A 136 -3.31 2.89 -11.01
C VAL A 136 -2.51 3.62 -9.93
N PRO A 137 -1.63 4.57 -10.30
CA PRO A 137 -0.83 5.31 -9.32
C PRO A 137 -1.70 6.26 -8.50
N ALA A 138 -1.41 6.37 -7.20
CA ALA A 138 -2.11 7.27 -6.29
C ALA A 138 -1.13 7.92 -5.30
N ILE A 139 -1.32 9.21 -5.00
CA ILE A 139 -0.51 9.98 -4.05
C ILE A 139 -1.42 10.71 -3.07
N THR A 140 -1.07 10.67 -1.78
CA THR A 140 -1.80 11.38 -0.72
C THR A 140 -1.11 12.71 -0.41
N LEU A 141 -1.89 13.79 -0.36
CA LEU A 141 -1.46 15.14 -0.02
C LEU A 141 -2.17 15.60 1.28
N PRO A 142 -1.44 16.07 2.31
CA PRO A 142 -2.01 16.51 3.58
C PRO A 142 -2.61 17.92 3.47
N LEU A 143 -3.74 18.05 2.77
CA LEU A 143 -4.34 19.35 2.42
C LEU A 143 -5.54 19.75 3.29
N LEU A 144 -5.98 18.88 4.21
CA LEU A 144 -7.17 19.11 5.05
C LEU A 144 -6.82 18.94 6.53
N THR A 145 -7.69 19.48 7.38
CA THR A 145 -7.66 19.30 8.84
C THR A 145 -9.04 18.81 9.30
N GLY A 146 -9.07 17.80 10.14
CA GLY A 146 -10.29 17.30 10.77
C GLY A 146 -10.88 18.27 11.79
N ALA A 147 -12.13 18.03 12.19
CA ALA A 147 -12.80 18.84 13.22
C ALA A 147 -12.12 18.77 14.59
N ASP A 148 -11.32 17.73 14.82
CA ASP A 148 -10.48 17.49 15.99
C ASP A 148 -9.09 18.14 15.88
N GLY A 149 -8.79 18.86 14.80
CA GLY A 149 -7.50 19.49 14.55
C GLY A 149 -6.44 18.56 13.95
N MET A 150 -6.76 17.28 13.70
CA MET A 150 -5.81 16.30 13.17
C MET A 150 -5.64 16.44 11.64
N PRO A 151 -4.44 16.18 11.08
CA PRO A 151 -4.23 16.22 9.63
C PRO A 151 -5.12 15.20 8.88
N LEU A 152 -5.65 15.62 7.73
CA LEU A 152 -6.44 14.81 6.82
C LEU A 152 -5.89 14.93 5.39
N GLY A 153 -5.75 13.79 4.73
CA GLY A 153 -5.23 13.71 3.37
C GLY A 153 -6.32 13.68 2.32
N VAL A 154 -6.04 14.27 1.16
CA VAL A 154 -6.72 13.95 -0.11
C VAL A 154 -5.79 13.11 -0.96
N GLN A 155 -6.36 12.19 -1.73
CA GLN A 155 -5.62 11.37 -2.66
C GLN A 155 -5.87 11.84 -4.09
N LEU A 156 -4.78 11.99 -4.83
CA LEU A 156 -4.78 12.22 -6.26
C LEU A 156 -4.42 10.91 -6.95
N VAL A 157 -5.27 10.44 -7.85
CA VAL A 157 -5.10 9.18 -8.58
C VAL A 157 -4.87 9.50 -10.05
N GLY A 158 -3.84 8.90 -10.63
CA GLY A 158 -3.40 9.16 -11.99
C GLY A 158 -3.64 7.98 -12.92
N ARG A 159 -3.42 8.22 -14.22
CA ARG A 159 -3.48 7.18 -15.24
C ARG A 159 -2.34 6.18 -15.04
N ARG A 160 -2.63 4.89 -15.25
CA ARG A 160 -1.63 3.82 -15.18
C ARG A 160 -0.45 4.10 -16.11
N GLY A 161 0.76 4.07 -15.55
CA GLY A 161 2.02 4.31 -16.28
C GLY A 161 2.33 5.78 -16.57
N ASP A 162 1.54 6.74 -16.05
CA ASP A 162 1.78 8.18 -16.18
C ASP A 162 2.06 8.84 -14.82
N ASP A 163 2.85 8.17 -13.98
CA ASP A 163 3.27 8.61 -12.64
C ASP A 163 3.90 10.02 -12.68
N GLY A 164 4.67 10.32 -13.74
CA GLY A 164 5.28 11.63 -13.93
C GLY A 164 4.27 12.77 -14.09
N ARG A 165 3.15 12.55 -14.81
CA ARG A 165 2.05 13.52 -14.88
C ARG A 165 1.37 13.66 -13.52
N LEU A 166 1.09 12.54 -12.85
CA LEU A 166 0.47 12.57 -11.53
C LEU A 166 1.28 13.42 -10.55
N LEU A 167 2.61 13.25 -10.50
CA LEU A 167 3.48 14.04 -9.64
C LEU A 167 3.49 15.53 -10.00
N ARG A 168 3.43 15.89 -11.29
CA ARG A 168 3.29 17.29 -11.72
C ARG A 168 1.96 17.89 -11.26
N THR A 169 0.86 17.17 -11.42
CA THR A 169 -0.47 17.61 -10.98
C THR A 169 -0.53 17.73 -9.45
N ALA A 170 0.08 16.79 -8.73
CA ALA A 170 0.16 16.82 -7.27
C ALA A 170 0.95 18.04 -6.77
N ARG A 171 2.09 18.35 -7.41
CA ARG A 171 2.88 19.55 -7.09
C ARG A 171 2.08 20.83 -7.34
N TRP A 172 1.40 20.93 -8.48
CA TRP A 172 0.54 22.08 -8.78
C TRP A 172 -0.55 22.23 -7.72
N LEU A 173 -1.25 21.14 -7.37
CA LEU A 173 -2.32 21.18 -6.37
C LEU A 173 -1.81 21.60 -4.98
N ALA A 174 -0.67 21.06 -4.55
CA ALA A 174 -0.04 21.42 -3.29
C ALA A 174 0.37 22.90 -3.21
N GLN A 175 0.72 23.52 -4.35
CA GLN A 175 1.06 24.94 -4.41
C GLN A 175 -0.17 25.87 -4.35
N GLN A 176 -1.35 25.38 -4.71
CA GLN A 176 -2.60 26.14 -4.63
C GLN A 176 -3.29 26.02 -3.27
N ALA A 177 -3.00 24.95 -2.53
CA ALA A 177 -3.56 24.74 -1.21
C ALA A 177 -2.91 25.69 -0.18
N PRO A 178 -3.69 26.22 0.77
CA PRO A 178 -3.11 26.96 1.89
C PRO A 178 -2.14 26.06 2.65
N SER A 179 -1.04 26.63 3.12
CA SER A 179 -0.09 25.94 3.99
C SER A 179 -0.84 25.32 5.18
N PRO A 180 -0.61 24.04 5.53
CA PRO A 180 -1.15 23.51 6.76
C PRO A 180 -0.66 24.38 7.93
N PRO A 181 -1.50 24.62 8.95
CA PRO A 181 -1.07 25.38 10.13
C PRO A 181 0.18 24.70 10.71
N ALA A 182 1.18 25.50 11.09
CA ALA A 182 2.39 24.99 11.71
C ALA A 182 1.99 24.22 12.97
N THR A 183 2.28 22.92 12.99
CA THR A 183 2.10 22.09 14.19
C THR A 183 3.08 22.62 15.24
N GLY A 184 2.55 23.24 16.30
CA GLY A 184 3.30 23.68 17.48
C GLY A 184 3.53 22.55 18.48
#